data_AF-A0A2C9VBU4-F1
#
_entry.id   AF-A0A2C9VBU4-F1
#
_cell.length_a   1.000
_cell.length_b   1.000
_cell.length_c   1.000
_cell.angle_alpha   90.00
_cell.angle_beta   90.00
_cell.angle_gamma   90.00
#
_symmetry.space_group_name_H-M   'P 1'
#
loop_
_entity.id
_entity.type
_entity.pdbx_description
1 polymer ?
#
loop_
_entity_poly.entity_id
_entity_poly.type
_entity_poly.pdbx_seq_one_letter_code
_entity_poly.pdbx_strand_id
1 'polypeptide(L)'
;MPQIILNAQNLMAGNKTALLAVPWLGMLTGLLGNLSLLSYFVKKKETEVIVVQTLGVISIFIVITQLAMAEAMPLPHFVATSVVVAIGLVFNFFNYLGKLDPGIWRFWEDFITVGGLSALPQVMWSTFVPYLPSSILPGAIAFVVAIAAVIMARTGSLSEKGVKFVGGLSGWTATLLFMWMPVSQMWTNFLNPENIKGLSAFSMLLAMIGNGLMIPRAIFIRDLMWFTGSAWATLFYGYGNIVCMYCLKTISREFFLAATAGLVSWIGMTLWRDSAVYGYSSPLTSLKELAFGST
;
A
#
# COMPACT_ATOMS: atom_id res chain seq x y z
N MET A 1 -7.34 1.69 20.10
CA MET A 1 -5.90 2.02 20.23
C MET A 1 -5.17 1.67 18.94
N PRO A 2 -4.25 2.50 18.40
CA PRO A 2 -3.49 2.19 17.19
C PRO A 2 -2.69 0.87 17.25
N GLN A 3 -2.49 0.22 16.10
CA GLN A 3 -1.82 -1.08 15.99
C GLN A 3 -0.42 -1.09 16.60
N ILE A 4 0.37 -0.03 16.41
CA ILE A 4 1.72 0.08 16.99
C ILE A 4 1.66 -0.04 18.52
N ILE A 5 0.71 0.65 19.16
CA ILE A 5 0.58 0.65 20.61
C ILE A 5 -0.01 -0.69 21.08
N LEU A 6 -0.99 -1.23 20.37
CA LEU A 6 -1.58 -2.55 20.66
C LEU A 6 -0.52 -3.66 20.59
N ASN A 7 0.32 -3.65 19.56
CA ASN A 7 1.44 -4.59 19.43
C ASN A 7 2.45 -4.44 20.56
N ALA A 8 2.82 -3.21 20.93
CA ALA A 8 3.73 -2.96 22.03
C ALA A 8 3.17 -3.52 23.36
N GLN A 9 1.88 -3.33 23.64
CA GLN A 9 1.23 -3.90 24.82
C GLN A 9 1.25 -5.44 24.80
N ASN A 10 0.90 -6.05 23.67
CA ASN A 10 0.93 -7.51 23.53
C ASN A 10 2.35 -8.06 23.71
N LEU A 11 3.37 -7.41 23.15
CA LEU A 11 4.78 -7.78 23.33
C LEU A 11 5.20 -7.68 24.81
N MET A 12 4.88 -6.58 25.49
CA MET A 12 5.18 -6.41 26.91
C MET A 12 4.47 -7.44 27.80
N ALA A 13 3.27 -7.86 27.41
CA ALA A 13 2.50 -8.90 28.09
C ALA A 13 2.93 -10.33 27.72
N GLY A 14 3.92 -10.51 26.84
CA GLY A 14 4.36 -11.82 26.35
C GLY A 14 3.39 -12.50 25.36
N ASN A 15 2.33 -11.82 24.93
CA ASN A 15 1.33 -12.33 24.01
C ASN A 15 1.77 -12.17 22.54
N LYS A 16 2.82 -12.91 22.14
CA LYS A 16 3.36 -12.89 20.77
C LYS A 16 2.32 -13.38 19.74
N THR A 17 1.46 -14.33 20.10
CA THR A 17 0.45 -14.92 19.21
C THR A 17 -0.52 -13.88 18.66
N ALA A 18 -0.86 -12.85 19.44
CA ALA A 18 -1.72 -11.76 18.96
C ALA A 18 -1.14 -11.02 17.74
N LEU A 19 0.19 -10.99 17.59
CA LEU A 19 0.83 -10.31 16.46
C LEU A 19 0.72 -11.12 15.15
N LEU A 20 0.40 -12.43 15.22
CA LEU A 20 0.12 -13.25 14.03
C LEU A 20 -1.17 -12.84 13.30
N ALA A 21 -1.98 -11.98 13.92
CA ALA A 21 -3.12 -11.33 13.29
C ALA A 21 -2.72 -10.43 12.11
N VAL A 22 -1.50 -9.90 12.13
CA VAL A 22 -1.00 -8.97 11.13
C VAL A 22 -0.01 -9.71 10.22
N PRO A 23 -0.36 -9.99 8.95
CA PRO A 23 0.54 -10.70 8.06
C PRO A 23 1.69 -9.79 7.64
N TRP A 24 2.92 -10.22 7.97
CA TRP A 24 4.13 -9.48 7.61
C TRP A 24 4.28 -9.28 6.10
N LEU A 25 3.80 -10.22 5.28
CA LEU A 25 3.77 -10.08 3.82
C LEU A 25 2.92 -8.90 3.35
N GLY A 26 1.74 -8.72 3.95
CA GLY A 26 0.89 -7.55 3.67
C GLY A 26 1.54 -6.25 4.14
N MET A 27 2.17 -6.26 5.32
CA MET A 27 2.93 -5.09 5.80
C MET A 27 4.11 -4.77 4.87
N LEU A 28 4.80 -5.78 4.34
CA LEU A 28 5.89 -5.61 3.40
C LEU A 28 5.43 -4.94 2.10
N THR A 29 4.30 -5.34 1.52
CA THR A 29 3.80 -4.68 0.29
C THR A 29 3.36 -3.26 0.57
N GLY A 30 2.71 -2.99 1.71
CA GLY A 30 2.39 -1.64 2.14
C GLY A 30 3.65 -0.78 2.33
N LEU A 31 4.72 -1.33 2.90
CA LEU A 31 6.00 -0.65 3.08
C LEU A 31 6.65 -0.30 1.74
N LEU A 32 6.78 -1.29 0.85
CA LEU A 32 7.38 -1.11 -0.48
C LEU A 32 6.55 -0.17 -1.35
N GLY A 33 5.22 -0.24 -1.26
CA GLY A 33 4.32 0.72 -1.91
C GLY A 33 4.58 2.15 -1.43
N ASN A 34 4.65 2.36 -0.11
CA ASN A 34 4.95 3.68 0.46
C ASN A 34 6.32 4.22 0.01
N LEU A 35 7.35 3.37 -0.01
CA LEU A 35 8.70 3.75 -0.39
C LEU A 35 8.83 4.08 -1.89
N SER A 36 8.11 3.34 -2.74
CA SER A 36 8.02 3.62 -4.18
C SER A 36 7.30 4.95 -4.44
N LEU A 37 6.17 5.19 -3.78
CA LEU A 37 5.46 6.47 -3.88
C LEU A 37 6.30 7.63 -3.33
N LEU A 38 7.03 7.43 -2.23
CA LEU A 38 7.97 8.44 -1.71
C LEU A 38 8.97 8.85 -2.81
N SER A 39 9.57 7.87 -3.48
CA SER A 39 10.52 8.11 -4.58
C SER A 39 9.90 8.85 -5.75
N TYR A 40 8.65 8.51 -6.10
CA TYR A 40 7.89 9.21 -7.12
C TYR A 40 7.60 10.67 -6.75
N PHE A 41 7.17 10.95 -5.52
CA PHE A 41 6.80 12.30 -5.10
C PHE A 41 7.99 13.19 -4.80
N VAL A 42 9.12 12.63 -4.36
CA VAL A 42 10.40 13.36 -4.25
C VAL A 42 10.82 13.93 -5.60
N LYS A 43 10.63 13.18 -6.70
CA LYS A 43 10.90 13.65 -8.06
C LYS A 43 9.98 14.81 -8.47
N LYS A 44 8.71 14.76 -8.06
CA LYS A 44 7.71 15.80 -8.33
C LYS A 44 7.77 17.01 -7.40
N LYS A 45 8.55 16.93 -6.32
CA LYS A 45 8.66 17.96 -5.27
C LYS A 45 7.31 18.28 -4.59
N GLU A 46 6.44 17.28 -4.45
CA GLU A 46 5.16 17.42 -3.73
C GLU A 46 5.35 17.16 -2.23
N THR A 47 5.69 18.20 -1.47
CA THR A 47 6.14 18.10 -0.06
C THR A 47 5.12 17.44 0.86
N GLU A 48 3.84 17.77 0.72
CA GLU A 48 2.76 17.23 1.55
C GLU A 48 2.66 15.71 1.41
N VAL A 49 2.74 15.21 0.16
CA VAL A 49 2.66 13.78 -0.13
C VAL A 49 3.94 13.08 0.31
N ILE A 50 5.11 13.69 0.14
CA ILE A 50 6.40 13.17 0.65
C ILE A 50 6.32 12.93 2.17
N VAL A 51 5.76 13.86 2.94
CA VAL A 51 5.59 13.71 4.40
C VAL A 51 4.68 12.53 4.72
N VAL A 52 3.53 12.42 4.06
CA VAL A 52 2.57 11.32 4.26
C VAL A 52 3.22 9.96 3.94
N GLN A 53 3.91 9.85 2.80
CA GLN A 53 4.57 8.60 2.43
C GLN A 53 5.72 8.24 3.38
N THR A 54 6.47 9.22 3.87
CA THR A 54 7.53 9.00 4.87
C THR A 54 6.96 8.48 6.19
N LEU A 55 5.86 9.08 6.68
CA LEU A 55 5.14 8.59 7.85
C LEU A 55 4.60 7.18 7.63
N GLY A 56 4.10 6.88 6.43
CA GLY A 56 3.70 5.53 6.03
C GLY A 56 4.85 4.52 6.11
N VAL A 57 6.01 4.84 5.54
CA VAL A 57 7.21 3.98 5.62
C VAL A 57 7.61 3.73 7.08
N ILE A 58 7.73 4.79 7.89
CA ILE A 58 8.18 4.69 9.29
C ILE A 58 7.18 3.89 10.13
N SER A 59 5.89 4.21 10.04
CA SER A 59 4.86 3.54 10.85
C SER A 59 4.73 2.05 10.53
N ILE A 60 4.78 1.68 9.24
CA ILE A 60 4.76 0.29 8.83
C ILE A 60 6.05 -0.42 9.24
N PHE A 61 7.21 0.24 9.13
CA PHE A 61 8.48 -0.34 9.56
C PHE A 61 8.52 -0.63 11.06
N ILE A 62 7.91 0.24 11.90
CA ILE A 62 7.74 -0.04 13.33
C ILE A 62 6.90 -1.30 13.54
N VAL A 63 5.77 -1.45 12.83
CA VAL A 63 4.94 -2.67 12.90
C VAL A 63 5.74 -3.89 12.47
N ILE A 64 6.48 -3.82 11.37
CA ILE A 64 7.36 -4.91 10.89
C ILE A 64 8.40 -5.29 11.95
N THR A 65 8.99 -4.31 12.62
CA THR A 65 9.95 -4.55 13.71
C THR A 65 9.29 -5.31 14.86
N GLN A 66 8.06 -4.92 15.24
CA GLN A 66 7.28 -5.63 16.26
C GLN A 66 6.94 -7.06 15.84
N LEU A 67 6.61 -7.28 14.56
CA LEU A 67 6.37 -8.61 14.00
C LEU A 67 7.63 -9.49 14.04
N ALA A 68 8.80 -8.93 13.74
CA ALA A 68 10.07 -9.63 13.86
C ALA A 68 10.40 -9.98 15.33
N MET A 69 10.14 -9.06 16.27
CA MET A 69 10.30 -9.31 17.71
C MET A 69 9.38 -10.42 18.24
N ALA A 70 8.20 -10.59 17.63
CA ALA A 70 7.27 -11.68 17.93
C ALA A 70 7.53 -12.96 17.11
N GLU A 71 8.63 -13.02 16.34
CA GLU A 71 8.99 -14.15 15.47
C GLU A 71 7.95 -14.43 14.35
N ALA A 72 7.04 -13.50 14.10
CA ALA A 72 6.05 -13.58 13.03
C ALA A 72 6.67 -13.34 11.64
N MET A 73 7.71 -12.50 11.57
CA MET A 73 8.50 -12.27 10.36
C MET A 73 9.88 -12.95 10.49
N PRO A 74 10.31 -13.78 9.52
CA PRO A 74 11.62 -14.40 9.56
C PRO A 74 12.76 -13.38 9.52
N LEU A 75 13.77 -13.56 10.39
CA LEU A 75 14.89 -12.63 10.56
C LEU A 75 15.62 -12.24 9.26
N PRO A 76 15.93 -13.16 8.31
CA PRO A 76 16.60 -12.78 7.07
C PRO A 76 15.81 -11.77 6.24
N HIS A 77 14.49 -11.92 6.19
CA HIS A 77 13.61 -10.98 5.49
C HIS A 77 13.59 -9.63 6.20
N PHE A 78 13.51 -9.63 7.54
CA PHE A 78 13.52 -8.40 8.32
C PHE A 78 14.81 -7.59 8.13
N VAL A 79 15.97 -8.25 8.13
CA VAL A 79 17.27 -7.60 7.89
C VAL A 79 17.32 -7.00 6.49
N ALA A 80 16.94 -7.76 5.46
CA ALA A 80 16.91 -7.26 4.09
C ALA A 80 15.96 -6.05 3.94
N THR A 81 14.76 -6.13 4.51
CA THR A 81 13.80 -5.02 4.53
C THR A 81 14.36 -3.79 5.24
N SER A 82 15.03 -3.95 6.38
CA SER A 82 15.63 -2.85 7.14
C SER A 82 16.70 -2.11 6.34
N VAL A 83 17.55 -2.84 5.62
CA VAL A 83 18.57 -2.26 4.73
C VAL A 83 17.91 -1.43 3.62
N VAL A 84 16.90 -1.99 2.95
CA VAL A 84 16.18 -1.29 1.86
C VAL A 84 15.49 -0.02 2.36
N VAL A 85 14.82 -0.07 3.52
CA VAL A 85 14.16 1.10 4.12
C VAL A 85 15.18 2.18 4.50
N ALA A 86 16.29 1.80 5.14
CA ALA A 86 17.33 2.75 5.53
C ALA A 86 17.92 3.46 4.31
N ILE A 87 18.35 2.70 3.30
CA ILE A 87 18.87 3.24 2.04
C ILE A 87 17.82 4.14 1.38
N GLY A 88 16.58 3.67 1.30
CA GLY A 88 15.52 4.38 0.63
C GLY A 88 15.15 5.70 1.29
N LEU A 89 15.05 5.75 2.61
CA LEU A 89 14.81 7.01 3.34
C LEU A 89 15.97 7.99 3.15
N VAL A 90 17.22 7.51 3.24
CA VAL A 90 18.42 8.34 3.06
C VAL A 90 18.48 8.91 1.64
N PHE A 91 18.32 8.07 0.62
CA PHE A 91 18.40 8.51 -0.78
C PHE A 91 17.27 9.46 -1.13
N ASN A 92 16.04 9.18 -0.69
CA ASN A 92 14.91 10.08 -0.90
C ASN A 92 15.13 11.44 -0.23
N PHE A 93 15.64 11.45 0.99
CA PHE A 93 15.94 12.68 1.71
C PHE A 93 17.01 13.53 1.00
N PHE A 94 18.15 12.92 0.63
CA PHE A 94 19.22 13.64 -0.08
C PHE A 94 18.79 14.11 -1.48
N ASN A 95 17.99 13.31 -2.20
CA ASN A 95 17.45 13.72 -3.49
C ASN A 95 16.42 14.85 -3.37
N TYR A 96 15.59 14.83 -2.32
CA TYR A 96 14.68 15.93 -2.01
C TYR A 96 15.45 17.25 -1.79
N LEU A 97 16.58 17.19 -1.07
CA LEU A 97 17.48 18.33 -0.88
C LEU A 97 18.31 18.72 -2.11
N GLY A 98 18.22 17.97 -3.22
CA GLY A 98 19.02 18.21 -4.43
C GLY A 98 20.51 17.92 -4.25
N LYS A 99 20.88 17.12 -3.24
CA LYS A 99 22.27 16.80 -2.88
C LYS A 99 22.71 15.41 -3.35
N LEU A 100 21.81 14.62 -3.93
CA LEU A 100 22.14 13.28 -4.41
C LEU A 100 22.61 13.35 -5.87
N ASP A 101 23.67 12.61 -6.17
CA ASP A 101 24.16 12.46 -7.54
C ASP A 101 23.05 11.88 -8.45
N PRO A 102 22.85 12.44 -9.67
CA PRO A 102 21.82 11.96 -10.60
C PRO A 102 21.99 10.49 -11.01
N GLY A 103 23.22 10.00 -11.11
CA GLY A 103 23.52 8.59 -11.42
C GLY A 103 23.10 7.66 -10.28
N ILE A 104 23.40 8.03 -9.03
CA ILE A 104 22.96 7.30 -7.84
C ILE A 104 21.43 7.29 -7.74
N TRP A 105 20.78 8.44 -7.96
CA TRP A 105 19.31 8.51 -7.96
C TRP A 105 18.70 7.62 -9.04
N ARG A 106 19.26 7.65 -10.25
CA ARG A 106 18.79 6.82 -11.36
C ARG A 106 18.92 5.33 -11.07
N PHE A 107 20.03 4.93 -10.44
CA PHE A 107 20.21 3.56 -9.97
C PHE A 107 19.16 3.17 -8.92
N TRP A 108 18.86 4.06 -7.98
CA TRP A 108 17.79 3.84 -7.00
C TRP A 108 16.40 3.71 -7.64
N GLU A 109 16.08 4.53 -8.64
CA GLU A 109 14.83 4.41 -9.39
C GLU A 109 14.71 3.04 -10.08
N ASP A 110 15.80 2.57 -10.69
CA ASP A 110 15.86 1.26 -11.35
C ASP A 110 15.73 0.12 -10.32
N PHE A 111 16.43 0.23 -9.19
CA PHE A 111 16.35 -0.74 -8.09
C PHE A 111 14.92 -0.86 -7.54
N ILE A 112 14.24 0.25 -7.25
CA ILE A 112 12.87 0.24 -6.75
C ILE A 112 11.90 -0.32 -7.79
N THR A 113 12.11 -0.01 -9.07
CA THR A 113 11.26 -0.53 -10.16
C THR A 113 11.38 -2.04 -10.29
N VAL A 114 12.61 -2.57 -10.36
CA VAL A 114 12.87 -4.02 -10.42
C VAL A 114 12.43 -4.70 -9.13
N GLY A 115 12.73 -4.11 -7.98
CA GLY A 115 12.35 -4.62 -6.67
C GLY A 115 10.84 -4.72 -6.49
N GLY A 116 10.08 -3.68 -6.86
CA GLY A 116 8.63 -3.71 -6.81
C GLY A 116 8.03 -4.75 -7.76
N LEU A 117 8.48 -4.80 -9.01
CA LEU A 117 7.96 -5.72 -10.03
C LEU A 117 8.25 -7.18 -9.72
N SER A 118 9.35 -7.46 -9.01
CA SER A 118 9.67 -8.81 -8.54
C SER A 118 8.97 -9.17 -7.23
N ALA A 119 8.90 -8.24 -6.28
CA ALA A 119 8.27 -8.46 -4.99
C ALA A 119 6.76 -8.69 -5.10
N LEU A 120 6.06 -7.96 -5.97
CA LEU A 120 4.61 -8.07 -6.13
C LEU A 120 4.15 -9.51 -6.45
N PRO A 121 4.55 -10.14 -7.56
CA PRO A 121 4.14 -11.50 -7.88
C PRO A 121 4.66 -12.53 -6.85
N GLN A 122 5.83 -12.29 -6.26
CA GLN A 122 6.35 -13.16 -5.22
C GLN A 122 5.47 -13.14 -3.97
N VAL A 123 5.07 -11.95 -3.51
CA VAL A 123 4.19 -11.82 -2.35
C VAL A 123 2.81 -12.37 -2.68
N MET A 124 2.28 -12.08 -3.87
CA MET A 124 1.00 -12.64 -4.33
C MET A 124 0.96 -14.16 -4.22
N TRP A 125 2.01 -14.82 -4.69
CA TRP A 125 2.15 -16.27 -4.57
C TRP A 125 2.29 -16.72 -3.11
N SER A 126 3.17 -16.05 -2.37
CA SER A 126 3.51 -16.42 -0.99
C SER A 126 2.34 -16.24 -0.02
N THR A 127 1.41 -15.32 -0.30
CA THR A 127 0.18 -15.12 0.49
C THR A 127 -0.64 -16.40 0.61
N PHE A 128 -0.67 -17.24 -0.43
CA PHE A 128 -1.50 -18.44 -0.47
C PHE A 128 -0.76 -19.71 -0.03
N VAL A 129 0.49 -19.64 0.40
CA VAL A 129 1.20 -20.79 0.99
C VAL A 129 0.54 -21.15 2.34
N PRO A 130 0.28 -22.44 2.64
CA PRO A 130 0.72 -23.66 1.94
C PRO A 130 -0.27 -24.22 0.90
N TYR A 131 -1.36 -23.53 0.56
CA TYR A 131 -2.29 -23.96 -0.49
C TYR A 131 -1.66 -23.92 -1.88
N LEU A 132 -0.67 -23.05 -2.07
CA LEU A 132 0.28 -23.08 -3.18
C LEU A 132 1.63 -23.64 -2.71
N PRO A 133 2.39 -24.31 -3.60
CA PRO A 133 3.73 -24.78 -3.26
C PRO A 133 4.65 -23.58 -2.98
N SER A 134 5.48 -23.71 -1.94
CA SER A 134 6.52 -22.71 -1.67
C SER A 134 7.47 -22.63 -2.86
N SER A 135 7.54 -21.46 -3.50
CA SER A 135 8.35 -21.24 -4.70
C SER A 135 8.78 -19.78 -4.81
N ILE A 136 10.02 -19.57 -5.27
CA ILE A 136 10.57 -18.25 -5.60
C ILE A 136 10.36 -17.88 -7.06
N LEU A 137 9.80 -18.79 -7.85
CA LEU A 137 9.73 -18.69 -9.31
C LEU A 137 8.95 -17.45 -9.79
N PRO A 138 7.79 -17.08 -9.19
CA PRO A 138 7.05 -15.88 -9.63
C PRO A 138 7.88 -14.61 -9.50
N GLY A 139 8.59 -14.44 -8.39
CA GLY A 139 9.50 -13.32 -8.18
C GLY A 139 10.70 -13.35 -9.11
N ALA A 140 11.32 -14.52 -9.29
CA ALA A 140 12.50 -14.68 -10.14
C ALA A 140 12.22 -14.38 -11.61
N ILE A 141 11.10 -14.87 -12.16
CA ILE A 141 10.70 -14.58 -13.55
C ILE A 141 10.46 -13.08 -13.71
N ALA A 142 9.69 -12.48 -12.81
CA ALA A 142 9.39 -11.06 -12.88
C ALA A 142 10.65 -10.18 -12.70
N PHE A 143 11.60 -10.61 -11.86
CA PHE A 143 12.90 -9.97 -11.71
C PHE A 143 13.70 -9.95 -13.02
N VAL A 144 13.82 -11.10 -13.69
CA VAL A 144 14.54 -11.20 -14.97
C VAL A 144 13.89 -10.32 -16.04
N VAL A 145 12.55 -10.34 -16.14
CA VAL A 145 11.81 -9.51 -17.09
C VAL A 145 11.98 -8.02 -16.77
N ALA A 146 11.91 -7.63 -15.50
CA ALA A 146 12.09 -6.25 -15.08
C ALA A 146 13.50 -5.74 -15.38
N ILE A 147 14.54 -6.53 -15.12
CA ILE A 147 15.91 -6.18 -15.49
C ILE A 147 16.03 -5.99 -17.00
N ALA A 148 15.52 -6.94 -17.79
CA ALA A 148 15.57 -6.83 -19.24
C ALA A 148 14.89 -5.55 -19.74
N ALA A 149 13.69 -5.23 -19.21
CA ALA A 149 12.95 -4.03 -19.57
C ALA A 149 13.70 -2.74 -19.19
N VAL A 150 14.32 -2.69 -18.01
CA VAL A 150 15.14 -1.54 -17.57
C VAL A 150 16.36 -1.40 -18.46
N ILE A 151 17.11 -2.48 -18.73
CA ILE A 151 18.29 -2.44 -19.60
C ILE A 151 17.91 -1.91 -20.98
N MET A 152 16.85 -2.46 -21.61
CA MET A 152 16.38 -2.01 -22.92
C MET A 152 15.97 -0.53 -22.92
N ALA A 153 15.38 -0.04 -21.83
CA ALA A 153 15.04 1.38 -21.67
C ALA A 153 16.29 2.27 -21.54
N ARG A 154 17.37 1.76 -20.93
CA ARG A 154 18.64 2.49 -20.73
C ARG A 154 19.54 2.47 -21.97
N THR A 155 19.52 1.41 -22.75
CA THR A 155 20.32 1.28 -23.99
C THR A 155 19.69 1.97 -25.20
N GLY A 156 18.51 2.60 -25.04
CA GLY A 156 17.79 3.23 -26.14
C GLY A 156 17.17 2.23 -27.11
N SER A 157 17.04 0.96 -26.72
CA SER A 157 16.45 -0.10 -27.54
C SER A 157 14.92 -0.05 -27.56
N LEU A 158 14.29 0.72 -26.67
CA LEU A 158 12.85 0.95 -26.65
C LEU A 158 12.48 2.25 -27.39
N SER A 159 11.30 2.24 -28.01
CA SER A 159 10.66 3.46 -28.52
C SER A 159 10.35 4.44 -27.37
N GLU A 160 10.12 5.71 -27.68
CA GLU A 160 9.74 6.73 -26.67
C GLU A 160 8.50 6.31 -25.85
N LYS A 161 7.53 5.66 -26.51
CA LYS A 161 6.37 5.07 -25.84
C LYS A 161 6.76 3.95 -24.88
N GLY A 162 7.72 3.09 -25.27
CA GLY A 162 8.25 2.02 -24.41
C GLY A 162 8.98 2.56 -23.18
N VAL A 163 9.79 3.61 -23.34
CA VAL A 163 10.47 4.27 -22.22
C VAL A 163 9.46 4.91 -21.26
N LYS A 164 8.43 5.58 -21.78
CA LYS A 164 7.33 6.14 -20.97
C LYS A 164 6.57 5.04 -20.22
N PHE A 165 6.30 3.90 -20.87
CA PHE A 165 5.66 2.75 -20.26
C PHE A 165 6.47 2.20 -19.09
N VAL A 166 7.78 1.93 -19.29
CA VAL A 166 8.68 1.47 -18.22
C VAL A 166 8.76 2.47 -17.07
N GLY A 167 8.79 3.78 -17.38
CA GLY A 167 8.73 4.83 -16.36
C GLY A 167 7.43 4.83 -15.55
N GLY A 168 6.31 4.41 -16.14
CA GLY A 168 5.01 4.28 -15.46
C GLY A 168 4.87 3.01 -14.61
N LEU A 169 5.69 1.97 -14.85
CA LEU A 169 5.61 0.70 -14.11
C LEU A 169 5.82 0.90 -12.61
N SER A 170 6.72 1.78 -12.19
CA SER A 170 7.00 2.02 -10.77
C SER A 170 5.76 2.54 -10.02
N GLY A 171 5.01 3.48 -10.60
CA GLY A 171 3.79 4.03 -9.99
C GLY A 171 2.65 3.01 -9.92
N TRP A 172 2.43 2.25 -11.01
CA TRP A 172 1.42 1.18 -11.02
C TRP A 172 1.78 0.05 -10.07
N THR A 173 3.05 -0.34 -10.02
CA THR A 173 3.55 -1.37 -9.10
C THR A 173 3.35 -0.95 -7.65
N ALA A 174 3.65 0.31 -7.32
CA ALA A 174 3.38 0.85 -5.99
C ALA A 174 1.89 0.75 -5.64
N THR A 175 1.01 1.13 -6.57
CA THR A 175 -0.45 1.02 -6.40
C THR A 175 -0.89 -0.43 -6.17
N LEU A 176 -0.39 -1.37 -6.98
CA LEU A 176 -0.74 -2.79 -6.84
C LEU A 176 -0.19 -3.42 -5.55
N LEU A 177 1.01 -3.03 -5.10
CA LEU A 177 1.56 -3.45 -3.81
C LEU A 177 0.67 -2.97 -2.65
N PHE A 178 0.20 -1.73 -2.71
CA PHE A 178 -0.77 -1.20 -1.74
C PHE A 178 -2.09 -1.97 -1.79
N MET A 179 -2.59 -2.27 -2.98
CA MET A 179 -3.83 -3.04 -3.15
C MET A 179 -3.68 -4.49 -2.65
N TRP A 180 -2.47 -5.06 -2.68
CA TRP A 180 -2.27 -6.42 -2.20
C TRP A 180 -2.25 -6.55 -0.68
N MET A 181 -1.86 -5.49 0.04
CA MET A 181 -1.84 -5.47 1.50
C MET A 181 -3.16 -5.96 2.15
N PRO A 182 -4.35 -5.42 1.79
CA PRO A 182 -5.61 -5.92 2.33
C PRO A 182 -5.96 -7.34 1.91
N VAL A 183 -5.55 -7.78 0.71
CA VAL A 183 -5.79 -9.16 0.27
C VAL A 183 -5.06 -10.12 1.20
N SER A 184 -3.80 -9.84 1.51
CA SER A 184 -3.04 -10.63 2.48
C SER A 184 -3.69 -10.62 3.87
N GLN A 185 -4.15 -9.46 4.34
CA GLN A 185 -4.82 -9.34 5.65
C GLN A 185 -6.13 -10.15 5.69
N MET A 186 -6.99 -10.01 4.68
CA MET A 186 -8.27 -10.71 4.61
C MET A 186 -8.07 -12.22 4.49
N TRP A 187 -7.05 -12.66 3.73
CA TRP A 187 -6.68 -14.07 3.63
C TRP A 187 -6.25 -14.63 4.99
N THR A 188 -5.39 -13.91 5.73
CA THR A 188 -5.01 -14.30 7.10
C THR A 188 -6.21 -14.37 8.04
N ASN A 189 -7.13 -13.41 7.97
CA ASN A 189 -8.35 -13.41 8.77
C ASN A 189 -9.28 -14.59 8.42
N PHE A 190 -9.35 -14.95 7.14
CA PHE A 190 -10.15 -16.09 6.68
C PHE A 190 -9.59 -17.42 7.20
N LEU A 191 -8.27 -17.60 7.12
CA LEU A 191 -7.61 -18.83 7.58
C LEU A 191 -7.59 -18.97 9.11
N ASN A 192 -7.41 -17.86 9.83
CA ASN A 192 -7.32 -17.84 11.29
C ASN A 192 -8.26 -16.78 11.87
N PRO A 193 -9.58 -17.02 11.89
CA PRO A 193 -10.56 -16.03 12.36
C PRO A 193 -10.32 -15.58 13.80
N GLU A 194 -9.80 -16.46 14.65
CA GLU A 194 -9.53 -16.15 16.06
C GLU A 194 -8.44 -15.08 16.24
N ASN A 195 -7.48 -15.00 15.30
CA ASN A 195 -6.37 -14.06 15.36
C ASN A 195 -6.84 -12.61 15.18
N ILE A 196 -8.03 -12.37 14.63
CA ILE A 196 -8.51 -10.99 14.36
C ILE A 196 -8.57 -10.11 15.62
N LYS A 197 -8.59 -10.70 16.82
CA LYS A 197 -8.50 -9.99 18.11
C LYS A 197 -7.18 -9.21 18.27
N GLY A 198 -6.11 -9.63 17.59
CA GLY A 198 -4.84 -8.92 17.53
C GLY A 198 -4.83 -7.73 16.57
N LEU A 199 -5.87 -7.57 15.74
CA LEU A 199 -6.01 -6.45 14.82
C LEU A 199 -6.68 -5.25 15.50
N SER A 200 -6.14 -4.07 15.27
CA SER A 200 -6.65 -2.83 15.83
C SER A 200 -7.80 -2.27 14.99
N ALA A 201 -9.02 -2.27 15.54
CA ALA A 201 -10.19 -1.61 14.95
C ALA A 201 -9.94 -0.11 14.71
N PHE A 202 -9.18 0.54 15.60
CA PHE A 202 -8.85 1.95 15.46
C PHE A 202 -7.91 2.21 14.29
N SER A 203 -6.92 1.34 14.07
CA SER A 203 -6.07 1.44 12.88
C SER A 203 -6.83 1.15 11.60
N MET A 204 -7.77 0.20 11.60
CA MET A 204 -8.63 -0.04 10.43
C MET A 204 -9.52 1.17 10.13
N LEU A 205 -10.05 1.83 11.16
CA LEU A 205 -10.81 3.07 11.01
C LEU A 205 -9.95 4.22 10.48
N LEU A 206 -8.74 4.42 11.03
CA LEU A 206 -7.80 5.43 10.54
C LEU A 206 -7.38 5.15 9.09
N ALA A 207 -7.17 3.88 8.73
CA ALA A 207 -6.88 3.49 7.35
C ALA A 207 -8.06 3.81 6.43
N MET A 208 -9.30 3.51 6.85
CA MET A 208 -10.51 3.85 6.11
C MET A 208 -10.64 5.36 5.89
N ILE A 209 -10.49 6.15 6.95
CA ILE A 209 -10.62 7.62 6.90
C ILE A 209 -9.48 8.23 6.07
N GLY A 210 -8.23 7.88 6.37
CA GLY A 210 -7.05 8.45 5.71
C GLY A 210 -7.08 8.24 4.19
N ASN A 211 -7.39 7.01 3.74
CA ASN A 211 -7.54 6.72 2.31
C ASN A 211 -8.83 7.32 1.74
N GLY A 212 -9.93 7.35 2.52
CA GLY A 212 -11.20 7.91 2.09
C GLY A 212 -11.09 9.42 1.79
N LEU A 213 -10.31 10.14 2.59
CA LEU A 213 -10.03 11.58 2.38
C LEU A 213 -9.27 11.88 1.08
N MET A 214 -8.62 10.87 0.48
CA MET A 214 -7.91 11.01 -0.79
C MET A 214 -8.81 10.85 -2.01
N ILE A 215 -9.98 10.22 -1.85
CA ILE A 215 -10.93 9.96 -2.95
C ILE A 215 -11.43 11.24 -3.63
N PRO A 216 -11.82 12.32 -2.92
CA PRO A 216 -12.32 13.54 -3.57
C PRO A 216 -11.31 14.15 -4.53
N ARG A 217 -10.04 14.27 -4.12
CA ARG A 217 -8.97 14.80 -4.98
C ARG A 217 -8.81 13.95 -6.23
N ALA A 218 -8.78 12.63 -6.07
CA ALA A 218 -8.59 11.68 -7.17
C ALA A 218 -9.69 11.80 -8.23
N ILE A 219 -10.95 11.88 -7.77
CA ILE A 219 -12.11 12.08 -8.64
C ILE A 219 -12.02 13.44 -9.32
N PHE A 220 -11.75 14.50 -8.56
CA PHE A 220 -11.73 15.88 -9.06
C PHE A 220 -10.71 16.08 -10.19
N ILE A 221 -9.49 15.57 -10.04
CA ILE A 221 -8.45 15.71 -11.07
C ILE A 221 -8.47 14.60 -12.13
N ARG A 222 -9.46 13.69 -12.07
CA ARG A 222 -9.58 12.51 -12.94
C ARG A 222 -8.35 11.58 -12.94
N ASP A 223 -7.74 11.39 -11.77
CA ASP A 223 -6.61 10.46 -11.59
C ASP A 223 -7.12 9.06 -11.22
N LEU A 224 -7.29 8.21 -12.24
CA LEU A 224 -7.79 6.84 -12.09
C LEU A 224 -6.89 5.99 -11.19
N MET A 225 -5.56 6.08 -11.34
CA MET A 225 -4.62 5.27 -10.56
C MET A 225 -4.74 5.61 -9.06
N TRP A 226 -4.76 6.90 -8.74
CA TRP A 226 -4.90 7.38 -7.37
C TRP A 226 -6.28 7.01 -6.78
N PHE A 227 -7.33 7.13 -7.59
CA PHE A 227 -8.68 6.74 -7.17
C PHE A 227 -8.75 5.25 -6.87
N THR A 228 -8.25 4.40 -7.76
CA THR A 228 -8.25 2.94 -7.57
C THR A 228 -7.53 2.55 -6.29
N GLY A 229 -6.33 3.07 -6.05
CA GLY A 229 -5.57 2.79 -4.82
C GLY A 229 -6.31 3.26 -3.55
N SER A 230 -6.80 4.50 -3.55
CA SER A 230 -7.49 5.11 -2.40
C SER A 230 -8.82 4.42 -2.10
N ALA A 231 -9.63 4.15 -3.12
CA ALA A 231 -10.91 3.46 -2.98
C ALA A 231 -10.70 2.02 -2.50
N TRP A 232 -9.72 1.31 -3.07
CA TRP A 232 -9.39 -0.06 -2.66
C TRP A 232 -8.95 -0.13 -1.19
N ALA A 233 -8.04 0.75 -0.76
CA ALA A 233 -7.60 0.79 0.62
C ALA A 233 -8.74 1.20 1.57
N THR A 234 -9.59 2.14 1.18
CA THR A 234 -10.76 2.54 1.97
C THR A 234 -11.73 1.36 2.18
N LEU A 235 -12.07 0.66 1.09
CA LEU A 235 -13.09 -0.38 1.08
C LEU A 235 -12.59 -1.72 1.61
N PHE A 236 -11.40 -2.16 1.22
CA PHE A 236 -10.89 -3.49 1.58
C PHE A 236 -9.97 -3.44 2.80
N TYR A 237 -9.01 -2.52 2.86
CA TYR A 237 -8.09 -2.44 3.99
C TYR A 237 -8.76 -1.87 5.24
N GLY A 238 -9.49 -0.77 5.11
CA GLY A 238 -10.23 -0.17 6.21
C GLY A 238 -11.54 -0.89 6.50
N TYR A 239 -12.54 -0.66 5.64
CA TYR A 239 -13.92 -1.08 5.90
C TYR A 239 -14.10 -2.61 5.90
N GLY A 240 -13.48 -3.32 4.96
CA GLY A 240 -13.56 -4.79 4.87
C GLY A 240 -13.08 -5.48 6.15
N ASN A 241 -11.96 -5.01 6.73
CA ASN A 241 -11.49 -5.50 8.02
C ASN A 241 -12.44 -5.13 9.16
N ILE A 242 -13.04 -3.94 9.17
CA ILE A 242 -14.07 -3.56 10.16
C ILE A 242 -15.29 -4.50 10.07
N VAL A 243 -15.73 -4.86 8.86
CA VAL A 243 -16.80 -5.85 8.65
C VAL A 243 -16.40 -7.21 9.21
N CYS A 244 -15.19 -7.70 8.89
CA CYS A 244 -14.69 -8.97 9.44
C CYS A 244 -14.67 -8.95 10.98
N MET A 245 -14.18 -7.86 11.58
CA MET A 245 -14.12 -7.68 13.03
C MET A 245 -15.51 -7.68 13.68
N TYR A 246 -16.51 -7.08 13.03
CA TYR A 246 -17.89 -7.11 13.49
C TYR A 246 -18.50 -8.50 13.41
N CYS A 247 -18.35 -9.18 12.27
CA CYS A 247 -18.82 -10.56 12.07
C CYS A 247 -18.21 -11.54 13.09
N LEU A 248 -16.96 -11.32 13.47
CA LEU A 248 -16.23 -12.11 14.46
C LEU A 248 -16.38 -11.58 15.90
N LYS A 249 -17.31 -10.65 16.13
CA LYS A 249 -17.69 -10.12 17.45
C LYS A 249 -16.53 -9.51 18.26
N THR A 250 -15.57 -8.90 17.57
CA THR A 250 -14.41 -8.23 18.21
C THR A 250 -14.60 -6.73 18.40
N ILE A 251 -15.63 -6.15 17.79
CA ILE A 251 -16.01 -4.74 17.93
C ILE A 251 -17.50 -4.63 18.23
N SER A 252 -17.90 -3.50 18.82
CA SER A 252 -19.31 -3.25 19.15
C SER A 252 -20.14 -2.91 17.92
N ARG A 253 -21.47 -3.09 18.03
CA ARG A 253 -22.43 -2.74 16.98
C ARG A 253 -22.42 -1.24 16.69
N GLU A 254 -22.29 -0.42 17.72
CA GLU A 254 -22.28 1.04 17.63
C GLU A 254 -21.06 1.50 16.82
N PHE A 255 -19.88 0.94 17.09
CA PHE A 255 -18.67 1.23 16.34
C PHE A 255 -18.85 0.86 14.86
N PHE A 256 -19.36 -0.33 14.58
CA PHE A 256 -19.60 -0.79 13.22
C PHE A 256 -20.57 0.14 12.47
N LEU A 257 -21.73 0.43 13.06
CA LEU A 257 -22.74 1.30 12.45
C LEU A 257 -22.22 2.73 12.20
N ALA A 258 -21.45 3.29 13.15
CA ALA A 258 -20.85 4.61 13.00
C ALA A 258 -19.83 4.64 11.86
N ALA A 259 -18.96 3.63 11.76
CA ALA A 259 -17.98 3.51 10.68
C ALA A 259 -18.68 3.37 9.31
N THR A 260 -19.70 2.53 9.21
CA THR A 260 -20.50 2.33 7.99
C THR A 260 -21.21 3.61 7.57
N ALA A 261 -21.93 4.26 8.49
CA ALA A 261 -22.64 5.50 8.21
C ALA A 261 -21.66 6.60 7.75
N GLY A 262 -20.54 6.77 8.46
CA GLY A 262 -19.51 7.73 8.09
C GLY A 262 -18.95 7.50 6.68
N LEU A 263 -18.63 6.24 6.34
CA LEU A 263 -18.14 5.89 5.01
C LEU A 263 -19.15 6.18 3.90
N VAL A 264 -20.40 5.72 4.06
CA VAL A 264 -21.45 5.90 3.07
C VAL A 264 -21.76 7.38 2.87
N SER A 265 -21.88 8.15 3.96
CA SER A 265 -22.09 9.60 3.90
C SER A 265 -20.91 10.31 3.21
N TRP A 266 -19.67 9.91 3.48
CA TRP A 266 -18.49 10.51 2.87
C TRP A 266 -18.42 10.26 1.35
N ILE A 267 -18.63 9.00 0.91
CA ILE A 267 -18.64 8.65 -0.52
C ILE A 267 -19.78 9.38 -1.24
N GLY A 268 -20.99 9.36 -0.65
CA GLY A 268 -22.15 10.03 -1.21
C GLY A 268 -21.94 11.55 -1.37
N MET A 269 -21.39 12.19 -0.33
CA MET A 269 -21.08 13.62 -0.36
C MET A 269 -20.00 13.94 -1.40
N THR A 270 -18.97 13.09 -1.51
CA THR A 270 -17.88 13.28 -2.48
C THR A 270 -18.40 13.27 -3.92
N LEU A 271 -19.18 12.25 -4.28
CA LEU A 271 -19.73 12.13 -5.63
C LEU A 271 -20.72 13.25 -5.94
N TRP A 272 -21.56 13.63 -4.98
CA TRP A 272 -22.51 14.72 -5.15
C TRP A 272 -21.80 16.07 -5.36
N ARG A 273 -20.77 16.38 -4.56
CA ARG A 273 -20.01 17.61 -4.69
C ARG A 273 -19.26 17.69 -6.02
N ASP A 274 -18.63 16.61 -6.47
CA ASP A 274 -17.97 16.58 -7.78
C ASP A 274 -18.97 16.83 -8.92
N SER A 275 -20.12 16.13 -8.89
CA SER A 275 -21.21 16.32 -9.86
C SER A 275 -21.70 17.77 -9.90
N ALA A 276 -21.83 18.42 -8.74
CA ALA A 276 -22.28 19.80 -8.65
C ALA A 276 -21.25 20.78 -9.24
N VAL A 277 -19.95 20.55 -9.03
CA VAL A 277 -18.87 21.40 -9.57
C VAL A 277 -18.78 21.29 -11.09
N TYR A 278 -18.91 20.08 -11.64
CA TYR A 278 -18.86 19.85 -13.09
C TYR A 278 -20.21 20.02 -13.80
N GLY A 279 -21.28 20.32 -13.08
CA GLY A 279 -22.62 20.50 -13.64
C GLY A 279 -23.23 19.21 -14.22
N TYR A 280 -22.79 18.04 -13.75
CA TYR A 280 -23.33 16.77 -14.22
C TYR A 280 -24.75 16.52 -13.68
N SER A 281 -25.57 15.89 -14.50
CA SER A 281 -26.93 15.48 -14.16
C SER A 281 -26.98 14.31 -13.15
N SER A 282 -25.87 13.60 -12.96
CA SER A 282 -25.78 12.44 -12.07
C SER A 282 -24.39 12.32 -11.42
N PRO A 283 -24.31 11.98 -10.11
CA PRO A 283 -23.05 11.65 -9.43
C PRO A 283 -22.30 10.47 -10.05
N LEU A 284 -22.99 9.59 -10.79
CA LEU A 284 -22.35 8.47 -11.49
C LEU A 284 -21.57 8.94 -12.72
N THR A 285 -21.91 10.10 -13.28
CA THR A 285 -21.19 10.68 -14.42
C THR A 285 -19.74 10.97 -14.05
N SER A 286 -19.48 11.46 -12.83
CA SER A 286 -18.11 11.65 -12.32
C SER A 286 -17.25 10.38 -12.37
N LEU A 287 -17.83 9.22 -12.03
CA LEU A 287 -17.13 7.94 -12.09
C LEU A 287 -16.94 7.45 -13.52
N LYS A 288 -17.91 7.69 -14.40
CA LYS A 288 -17.81 7.36 -15.82
C LYS A 288 -16.67 8.15 -16.48
N GLU A 289 -16.63 9.46 -16.22
CA GLU A 289 -15.63 10.38 -16.76
C GLU A 289 -14.22 10.06 -16.24
N LEU A 290 -14.10 9.63 -14.97
CA LEU A 290 -12.85 9.13 -14.41
C LEU A 290 -12.36 7.86 -15.11
N ALA A 291 -13.26 6.92 -15.42
CA ALA A 291 -12.90 5.61 -15.98
C ALA A 291 -12.66 5.64 -17.50
N PHE A 292 -13.42 6.45 -18.23
CA PHE A 292 -13.44 6.45 -19.70
C PHE A 292 -12.94 7.76 -20.33
N GLY A 293 -12.61 8.77 -19.52
CA GLY A 293 -12.30 10.11 -19.99
C GLY A 293 -13.57 10.89 -20.34
N SER A 294 -13.39 12.17 -20.67
CA SER A 294 -14.49 13.03 -21.08
C SER A 294 -14.98 12.68 -22.47
N THR A 295 -16.28 12.38 -22.57
CA THR A 295 -17.00 12.35 -23.86
C THR A 295 -17.13 13.73 -24.48
#